data_AF-A0A3C1TEB1-F1
#
_entry.id   AF-A0A3C1TEB1-F1
#
_cell.length_a   1.000
_cell.length_b   1.000
_cell.length_c   1.000
_cell.angle_alpha   90.00
_cell.angle_beta   90.00
_cell.angle_gamma   90.00
#
_symmetry.space_group_name_H-M   'P 1'
#
loop_
_entity.id
_entity.type
_entity.pdbx_description
1 polymer ?
#
loop_
_entity_poly.entity_id
_entity_poly.type
_entity_poly.pdbx_seq_one_letter_code
_entity_poly.pdbx_strand_id
1 'polypeptide(L)'
;MTLVAWLGYQRKWRVLWHPAHFLGIAVFLGIVGTYYALSIAAFGFPLQKAMYVLWDESVKRTGVAFGVTATVLHILTFPFEYIFHFLPFTLFILLFYPSTPQKSWSTVLASLRRYTSPLDSFLRFCAITFVANVLVYWVSPQVYARYTLMLLPLFFTLVVVAYYQQEGHWQRRWIEVFMGSVMGITVFAVWIAFGIEATRKLPYVWGACLATSGVVGVMCWWYFHQKEVRLDIFVVFLLVARISFNFLFVPPREAKRQRYLEDNVKAALMTMDAAGNALPLKSYKTTIGDDGATDVNSFHIEATRRKVLPISFKKEKGVYYLADSSNLAGEKYKEIARLTLYPERPAKIVRFDQAP
;
A
#
# COMPACT_ATOMS: atom_id res chain seq x y z
N MET A 1 11.37 -4.29 -15.55
CA MET A 1 12.34 -5.37 -15.31
C MET A 1 11.84 -6.74 -15.78
N THR A 2 10.55 -7.07 -15.60
CA THR A 2 9.93 -8.31 -16.10
C THR A 2 10.27 -8.66 -17.56
N LEU A 3 10.01 -7.75 -18.52
CA LEU A 3 10.27 -7.98 -19.94
C LEU A 3 11.75 -8.27 -20.22
N VAL A 4 12.65 -7.49 -19.62
CA VAL A 4 14.10 -7.65 -19.77
C VAL A 4 14.55 -9.00 -19.19
N ALA A 5 14.11 -9.35 -17.99
CA ALA A 5 14.48 -10.60 -17.34
C ALA A 5 13.98 -11.83 -18.12
N TRP A 6 12.72 -11.81 -18.57
CA TRP A 6 12.11 -12.91 -19.30
C TRP A 6 12.65 -13.07 -20.72
N LEU A 7 12.74 -11.98 -21.49
CA LEU A 7 13.28 -12.02 -22.85
C LEU A 7 14.79 -12.29 -22.83
N GLY A 8 15.49 -11.84 -21.79
CA GLY A 8 16.89 -12.21 -21.56
C GLY A 8 17.06 -13.69 -21.28
N TYR A 9 16.21 -14.28 -20.43
CA TYR A 9 16.18 -15.72 -20.23
C TYR A 9 15.88 -16.48 -21.52
N GLN A 10 14.91 -16.03 -22.32
CA GLN A 10 14.59 -16.63 -23.62
C GLN A 10 15.60 -16.31 -24.74
N ARG A 11 16.55 -15.40 -24.51
CA ARG A 11 17.47 -14.84 -25.52
C ARG A 11 16.74 -14.22 -26.74
N LYS A 12 15.54 -13.67 -26.56
CA LYS A 12 14.68 -13.10 -27.62
C LYS A 12 14.64 -11.57 -27.62
N TRP A 13 15.79 -10.91 -27.58
CA TRP A 13 15.90 -9.45 -27.50
C TRP A 13 15.30 -8.71 -28.70
N ARG A 14 15.29 -9.33 -29.89
CA ARG A 14 14.75 -8.73 -31.12
C ARG A 14 13.26 -8.38 -31.01
N VAL A 15 12.52 -9.04 -30.11
CA VAL A 15 11.09 -8.78 -29.88
C VAL A 15 10.86 -7.34 -29.40
N LEU A 16 11.78 -6.76 -28.61
CA LEU A 16 11.66 -5.39 -28.09
C LEU A 16 11.66 -4.32 -29.20
N TRP A 17 12.22 -4.65 -30.37
CA TRP A 17 12.32 -3.74 -31.52
C TRP A 17 11.16 -3.89 -32.50
N HIS A 18 10.14 -4.70 -32.16
CA HIS A 18 8.97 -4.86 -33.00
C HIS A 18 8.17 -3.54 -33.09
N PRO A 19 7.68 -3.12 -34.27
CA PRO A 19 6.91 -1.88 -34.46
C PRO A 19 5.75 -1.68 -33.48
N ALA A 20 5.12 -2.78 -33.04
CA ALA A 20 4.06 -2.75 -32.03
C ALA A 20 4.48 -2.10 -30.70
N HIS A 21 5.75 -2.22 -30.27
CA HIS A 21 6.23 -1.54 -29.06
C HIS A 21 6.23 -0.02 -29.25
N PHE A 22 6.67 0.46 -30.41
CA PHE A 22 6.66 1.89 -30.73
C PHE A 22 5.25 2.44 -30.83
N LEU A 23 4.31 1.68 -31.40
CA LEU A 23 2.90 2.05 -31.38
C LEU A 23 2.36 2.15 -29.95
N GLY A 24 2.69 1.19 -29.09
CA GLY A 24 2.33 1.23 -27.66
C GLY A 24 2.91 2.45 -26.93
N ILE A 25 4.17 2.78 -27.18
CA ILE A 25 4.82 3.98 -26.64
C ILE A 25 4.11 5.24 -27.13
N ALA A 26 3.81 5.33 -28.43
CA ALA A 26 3.11 6.47 -29.01
C ALA A 26 1.70 6.67 -28.41
N VAL A 27 0.94 5.58 -28.23
CA VAL A 27 -0.37 5.62 -27.59
C VAL A 27 -0.27 6.06 -26.13
N PHE A 28 0.70 5.52 -25.37
CA PHE A 28 0.95 5.93 -24.00
C PHE A 28 1.29 7.42 -23.89
N LEU A 29 2.20 7.91 -24.74
CA LEU A 29 2.57 9.33 -24.79
C LEU A 29 1.38 10.21 -25.18
N GLY A 30 0.53 9.75 -26.11
CA GLY A 30 -0.69 10.46 -26.49
C GLY A 30 -1.66 10.62 -25.31
N ILE A 31 -1.92 9.53 -24.58
CA ILE A 31 -2.83 9.54 -23.42
C ILE A 31 -2.28 10.43 -22.30
N VAL A 32 -1.03 10.18 -21.88
CA VAL A 32 -0.41 10.93 -20.77
C VAL A 32 -0.18 12.39 -21.14
N GLY A 33 0.27 12.66 -22.37
CA GLY A 33 0.47 14.02 -22.87
C GLY A 33 -0.84 14.81 -22.89
N THR A 34 -1.93 14.21 -23.38
CA THR A 34 -3.26 14.84 -23.37
C THR A 34 -3.74 15.12 -21.96
N TYR A 35 -3.58 14.17 -21.02
CA TYR A 35 -3.93 14.36 -19.62
C TYR A 35 -3.22 15.57 -19.00
N TYR A 36 -1.91 15.69 -19.18
CA TYR A 36 -1.16 16.84 -18.66
C TYR A 36 -1.53 18.15 -19.35
N ALA A 37 -1.74 18.15 -20.67
CA ALA A 37 -2.17 19.34 -21.40
C ALA A 37 -3.50 19.88 -20.87
N LEU A 38 -4.49 19.01 -20.69
CA LEU A 38 -5.80 19.37 -20.12
C LEU A 38 -5.69 19.81 -18.66
N SER A 39 -4.86 19.15 -17.86
CA SER A 39 -4.67 19.49 -16.44
C SER A 39 -4.00 20.86 -16.28
N ILE A 40 -3.01 21.18 -17.11
CA ILE A 40 -2.35 22.49 -17.13
C ILE A 40 -3.36 23.58 -17.53
N ALA A 41 -4.18 23.32 -18.56
CA ALA A 41 -5.21 24.26 -18.99
C ALA A 41 -6.28 24.51 -17.91
N ALA A 42 -6.66 23.47 -17.15
CA ALA A 42 -7.68 23.58 -16.11
C ALA A 42 -7.17 24.20 -14.79
N PHE A 43 -5.94 23.89 -14.38
CA PHE A 43 -5.43 24.23 -13.04
C PHE A 43 -4.26 25.21 -13.03
N GLY A 44 -3.66 25.53 -14.18
CA GLY A 44 -2.67 26.60 -14.32
C GLY A 44 -1.30 26.35 -13.70
N PHE A 45 -0.89 25.09 -13.48
CA PHE A 45 0.46 24.78 -13.00
C PHE A 45 1.47 24.66 -14.16
N PRO A 46 2.75 25.06 -13.98
CA PRO A 46 3.73 25.01 -15.05
C PRO A 46 4.22 23.58 -15.35
N LEU A 47 4.34 23.23 -16.64
CA LEU A 47 4.82 21.92 -17.10
C LEU A 47 6.20 21.56 -16.54
N GLN A 48 7.10 22.53 -16.48
CA GLN A 48 8.46 22.33 -15.95
C GLN A 48 8.43 21.84 -14.49
N LYS A 49 7.54 22.37 -13.66
CA LYS A 49 7.38 21.93 -12.28
C LYS A 49 6.83 20.50 -12.23
N ALA A 50 5.85 20.16 -13.08
CA ALA A 50 5.33 18.81 -13.15
C ALA A 50 6.42 17.80 -13.58
N MET A 51 7.20 18.12 -14.60
CA MET A 51 8.31 17.29 -15.07
C MET A 51 9.42 17.15 -14.02
N TYR A 52 9.78 18.26 -13.36
CA TYR A 52 10.74 18.24 -12.26
C TYR A 52 10.27 17.32 -11.14
N VAL A 53 9.01 17.43 -10.70
CA VAL A 53 8.47 16.58 -9.64
C VAL A 53 8.48 15.11 -10.06
N LEU A 54 8.06 14.78 -11.29
CA LEU A 54 8.11 13.39 -11.77
C LEU A 54 9.53 12.84 -11.81
N TRP A 55 10.49 13.64 -12.27
CA TRP A 55 11.89 13.26 -12.33
C TRP A 55 12.47 13.08 -10.92
N ASP A 56 12.26 14.05 -10.05
CA ASP A 56 12.70 14.05 -8.67
C ASP A 56 12.11 12.85 -7.90
N GLU A 57 10.82 12.59 -8.02
CA GLU A 57 10.18 11.40 -7.42
C GLU A 57 10.73 10.07 -7.99
N SER A 58 11.19 10.06 -9.25
CA SER A 58 11.81 8.88 -9.87
C SER A 58 13.26 8.67 -9.41
N VAL A 59 14.02 9.76 -9.21
CA VAL A 59 15.44 9.72 -8.83
C VAL A 59 15.64 9.62 -7.32
N LYS A 60 14.73 10.19 -6.53
CA LYS A 60 14.75 10.16 -5.05
C LYS A 60 15.05 8.77 -4.53
N ARG A 61 14.49 7.72 -5.15
CA ARG A 61 14.61 6.31 -4.70
C ARG A 61 15.84 5.56 -5.21
N THR A 62 16.86 6.28 -5.65
CA THR A 62 18.13 5.71 -6.11
C THR A 62 19.22 5.90 -5.05
N GLY A 63 20.18 4.96 -4.98
CA GLY A 63 21.30 5.05 -4.02
C GLY A 63 22.17 6.30 -4.18
N VAL A 64 22.08 6.99 -5.34
CA VAL A 64 22.78 8.25 -5.63
C VAL A 64 22.24 9.41 -4.79
N ALA A 65 20.93 9.43 -4.50
CA ALA A 65 20.29 10.51 -3.76
C ALA A 65 20.33 10.29 -2.22
N PHE A 66 20.28 9.03 -1.76
CA PHE A 66 20.20 8.70 -0.33
C PHE A 66 21.54 8.46 0.36
N GLY A 67 22.64 8.39 -0.39
CA GLY A 67 23.97 8.10 0.13
C GLY A 67 24.24 6.61 0.30
N VAL A 68 25.53 6.26 0.28
CA VAL A 68 26.01 4.87 0.30
C VAL A 68 25.61 4.17 1.59
N THR A 69 25.72 4.82 2.74
CA THR A 69 25.40 4.24 4.06
C THR A 69 23.95 3.79 4.16
N ALA A 70 23.00 4.65 3.76
CA ALA A 70 21.58 4.31 3.78
C ALA A 70 21.25 3.18 2.79
N THR A 71 21.93 3.15 1.65
CA THR A 71 21.78 2.10 0.63
C THR A 71 22.27 0.75 1.14
N VAL A 72 23.46 0.69 1.75
CA VAL A 72 24.01 -0.55 2.31
C VAL A 72 23.15 -1.03 3.49
N LEU A 73 22.75 -0.12 4.38
CA LEU A 73 21.85 -0.46 5.48
C LEU A 73 20.55 -1.06 4.95
N HIS A 74 19.91 -0.42 3.96
CA HIS A 74 18.68 -0.91 3.35
C HIS A 74 18.85 -2.30 2.72
N ILE A 75 19.93 -2.55 1.97
CA ILE A 75 20.20 -3.87 1.38
C ILE A 75 20.28 -4.96 2.46
N LEU A 76 20.78 -4.63 3.66
CA LEU A 76 20.87 -5.56 4.78
C LEU A 76 19.56 -5.69 5.56
N THR A 77 18.82 -4.61 5.79
CA THR A 77 17.61 -4.61 6.63
C THR A 77 16.33 -5.00 5.87
N PHE A 78 16.21 -4.58 4.60
CA PHE A 78 15.03 -4.80 3.77
C PHE A 78 14.54 -6.25 3.69
N PRO A 79 15.39 -7.29 3.53
CA PRO A 79 14.90 -8.68 3.49
C PRO A 79 14.24 -9.10 4.81
N PHE A 80 14.72 -8.60 5.96
CA PHE A 80 14.06 -8.86 7.25
C PHE A 80 12.75 -8.09 7.37
N GLU A 81 12.72 -6.82 6.93
CA GLU A 81 11.49 -6.02 6.87
C GLU A 81 10.45 -6.67 5.94
N TYR A 82 10.88 -7.17 4.78
CA TYR A 82 10.06 -7.89 3.83
C TYR A 82 9.47 -9.14 4.49
N ILE A 83 10.32 -9.96 5.12
CA ILE A 83 9.86 -11.17 5.82
C ILE A 83 8.80 -10.80 6.85
N PHE A 84 9.07 -9.82 7.71
CA PHE A 84 8.16 -9.35 8.76
C PHE A 84 6.84 -8.84 8.21
N HIS A 85 6.86 -7.97 7.18
CA HIS A 85 5.66 -7.38 6.60
C HIS A 85 4.77 -8.39 5.88
N PHE A 86 5.36 -9.46 5.34
CA PHE A 86 4.62 -10.52 4.66
C PHE A 86 4.48 -11.80 5.49
N LEU A 87 4.77 -11.75 6.79
CA LEU A 87 4.35 -12.84 7.67
C LEU A 87 2.82 -12.96 7.63
N PRO A 88 2.28 -14.19 7.62
CA PRO A 88 3.01 -15.45 7.69
C PRO A 88 3.41 -16.06 6.34
N PHE A 89 3.04 -15.42 5.22
CA PHE A 89 3.22 -15.97 3.88
C PHE A 89 4.68 -16.24 3.50
N THR A 90 5.62 -15.45 4.03
CA THR A 90 7.06 -15.68 3.85
C THR A 90 7.53 -17.01 4.43
N LEU A 91 6.82 -17.58 5.41
CA LEU A 91 7.14 -18.90 5.98
C LEU A 91 6.95 -20.04 4.96
N PHE A 92 6.12 -19.82 3.92
CA PHE A 92 5.95 -20.80 2.84
C PHE A 92 7.21 -20.97 1.99
N ILE A 93 8.22 -20.10 2.15
CA ILE A 93 9.53 -20.32 1.53
C ILE A 93 10.16 -21.65 1.95
N LEU A 94 9.80 -22.19 3.13
CA LEU A 94 10.25 -23.48 3.62
C LEU A 94 9.87 -24.65 2.69
N LEU A 95 8.80 -24.53 1.89
CA LEU A 95 8.41 -25.58 0.92
C LEU A 95 9.43 -25.77 -0.19
N PHE A 96 10.22 -24.74 -0.49
CA PHE A 96 11.29 -24.81 -1.49
C PHE A 96 12.60 -25.35 -0.91
N TYR A 97 12.68 -25.55 0.41
CA TYR A 97 13.86 -26.13 1.03
C TYR A 97 13.96 -27.63 0.69
N PRO A 98 15.12 -28.13 0.20
CA PRO A 98 15.27 -29.53 -0.17
C PRO A 98 15.05 -30.46 1.03
N SER A 99 14.04 -31.31 0.97
CA SER A 99 13.68 -32.27 2.02
C SER A 99 14.66 -33.45 2.12
N THR A 100 15.55 -33.61 1.13
CA THR A 100 16.52 -34.71 1.04
C THR A 100 17.93 -34.14 0.91
N PRO A 101 18.89 -34.54 1.79
CA PRO A 101 20.26 -34.00 1.79
C PRO A 101 21.05 -34.26 0.49
N GLN A 102 20.58 -35.18 -0.35
CA GLN A 102 21.22 -35.54 -1.63
C GLN A 102 20.79 -34.68 -2.83
N LYS A 103 19.76 -33.83 -2.69
CA LYS A 103 19.33 -32.91 -3.75
C LYS A 103 19.82 -31.50 -3.44
N SER A 104 20.97 -31.14 -4.01
CA SER A 104 21.46 -29.76 -4.02
C SER A 104 20.43 -28.82 -4.66
N TRP A 105 20.46 -27.52 -4.32
CA TRP A 105 19.68 -26.46 -4.96
C TRP A 105 19.75 -26.50 -6.50
N SER A 106 20.85 -27.03 -7.04
CA SER A 106 21.02 -27.30 -8.47
C SER A 106 19.99 -28.29 -9.03
N THR A 107 19.49 -29.23 -8.24
CA THR A 107 18.48 -30.23 -8.63
C THR A 107 17.07 -29.65 -8.69
N VAL A 108 16.76 -28.69 -7.80
CA VAL A 108 15.50 -27.94 -7.80
C VAL A 108 15.48 -26.94 -8.97
N LEU A 109 16.61 -26.29 -9.25
CA LEU A 109 16.77 -25.46 -10.45
C LEU A 109 16.85 -26.30 -11.74
N ALA A 110 17.31 -27.55 -11.66
CA ALA A 110 17.35 -28.49 -12.80
C ALA A 110 16.01 -29.18 -13.07
N SER A 111 15.16 -29.40 -12.06
CA SER A 111 13.76 -29.82 -12.28
C SER A 111 12.98 -28.71 -12.98
N LEU A 112 13.29 -27.45 -12.67
CA LEU A 112 12.90 -26.28 -13.46
C LEU A 112 13.67 -26.14 -14.79
N ARG A 113 14.45 -27.12 -15.26
CA ARG A 113 15.07 -27.11 -16.60
C ARG A 113 14.50 -28.17 -17.54
N ARG A 114 14.09 -29.34 -17.04
CA ARG A 114 13.46 -30.38 -17.88
C ARG A 114 12.10 -29.87 -18.39
N TYR A 115 11.94 -29.84 -19.71
CA TYR A 115 10.76 -29.27 -20.38
C TYR A 115 10.04 -30.36 -21.18
N THR A 116 8.73 -30.47 -20.94
CA THR A 116 7.80 -31.01 -21.94
C THR A 116 6.38 -30.41 -21.83
N SER A 117 6.01 -29.71 -20.75
CA SER A 117 4.64 -29.17 -20.55
C SER A 117 4.57 -27.63 -20.52
N PRO A 118 3.48 -27.00 -21.04
CA PRO A 118 3.23 -25.55 -20.93
C PRO A 118 3.24 -25.02 -19.49
N LEU A 119 2.81 -25.82 -18.51
CA LEU A 119 2.77 -25.46 -17.09
C LEU A 119 4.17 -25.11 -16.56
N ASP A 120 5.20 -25.86 -16.99
CA ASP A 120 6.58 -25.64 -16.56
C ASP A 120 7.12 -24.29 -17.04
N SER A 121 6.65 -23.81 -18.20
CA SER A 121 7.07 -22.52 -18.75
C SER A 121 6.48 -21.36 -17.96
N PHE A 122 5.21 -21.48 -17.59
CA PHE A 122 4.51 -20.50 -16.76
C PHE A 122 5.14 -20.40 -15.36
N LEU A 123 5.44 -21.53 -14.72
CA LEU A 123 6.08 -21.52 -13.39
C LEU A 123 7.47 -20.87 -13.43
N ARG A 124 8.25 -21.12 -14.48
CA ARG A 124 9.55 -20.43 -14.66
C ARG A 124 9.38 -18.93 -14.90
N PHE A 125 8.38 -18.52 -15.68
CA PHE A 125 8.04 -17.13 -15.85
C PHE A 125 7.73 -16.47 -14.50
N CYS A 126 6.90 -17.11 -13.65
CA CYS A 126 6.59 -16.62 -12.32
C CYS A 126 7.84 -16.49 -11.44
N ALA A 127 8.70 -17.51 -11.40
CA ALA A 127 9.92 -17.50 -10.60
C ALA A 127 10.91 -16.41 -11.03
N ILE A 128 11.23 -16.34 -12.34
CA ILE A 128 12.17 -15.35 -12.88
C ILE A 128 11.63 -13.94 -12.66
N THR A 129 10.34 -13.73 -12.93
CA THR A 129 9.71 -12.42 -12.77
C THR A 129 9.66 -12.01 -11.30
N PHE A 130 9.32 -12.92 -10.39
CA PHE A 130 9.33 -12.65 -8.96
C PHE A 130 10.72 -12.23 -8.49
N VAL A 131 11.75 -13.05 -8.74
CA VAL A 131 13.12 -12.79 -8.29
C VAL A 131 13.66 -11.48 -8.90
N ALA A 132 13.52 -11.30 -10.21
CA ALA A 132 14.04 -10.13 -10.90
C ALA A 132 13.41 -8.82 -10.40
N ASN A 133 12.12 -8.82 -10.06
CA ASN A 133 11.47 -7.60 -9.54
C ASN A 133 11.70 -7.41 -8.04
N VAL A 134 11.71 -8.47 -7.23
CA VAL A 134 12.03 -8.35 -5.79
C VAL A 134 13.43 -7.76 -5.58
N LEU A 135 14.42 -8.18 -6.38
CA LEU A 135 15.78 -7.65 -6.29
C LEU A 135 15.89 -6.15 -6.57
N VAL A 136 15.03 -5.61 -7.44
CA VAL A 136 15.01 -4.16 -7.73
C VAL A 136 14.58 -3.38 -6.48
N TYR A 137 13.55 -3.87 -5.79
CA TYR A 137 13.07 -3.29 -4.54
C TYR A 137 14.06 -3.48 -3.39
N TRP A 138 14.82 -4.57 -3.41
CA TRP A 138 15.87 -4.85 -2.44
C TRP A 138 17.02 -3.83 -2.55
N VAL A 139 17.40 -3.44 -3.76
CA VAL A 139 18.52 -2.49 -3.97
C VAL A 139 18.07 -1.03 -3.94
N SER A 140 16.77 -0.74 -4.06
CA SER A 140 16.23 0.63 -4.04
C SER A 140 15.99 1.10 -2.60
N PRO A 141 16.73 2.11 -2.10
CA PRO A 141 16.60 2.56 -0.71
C PRO A 141 15.23 3.18 -0.42
N GLN A 142 14.78 3.07 0.84
CA GLN A 142 13.52 3.63 1.33
C GLN A 142 12.26 3.10 0.61
N VAL A 143 12.37 1.94 -0.01
CA VAL A 143 11.23 1.20 -0.54
C VAL A 143 10.48 0.52 0.61
N TYR A 144 9.19 0.78 0.71
CA TYR A 144 8.31 0.05 1.62
C TYR A 144 8.00 -1.33 1.08
N ALA A 145 8.04 -2.35 1.94
CA ALA A 145 7.71 -3.74 1.59
C ALA A 145 6.38 -3.86 0.83
N ARG A 146 5.36 -3.06 1.19
CA ARG A 146 4.05 -3.04 0.51
C ARG A 146 4.10 -2.87 -1.01
N TYR A 147 5.15 -2.26 -1.56
CA TYR A 147 5.30 -2.10 -3.02
C TYR A 147 5.51 -3.44 -3.74
N THR A 148 5.92 -4.47 -3.02
CA THR A 148 6.10 -5.83 -3.56
C THR A 148 4.84 -6.71 -3.44
N LEU A 149 3.73 -6.18 -2.90
CA LEU A 149 2.44 -6.90 -2.82
C LEU A 149 2.02 -7.48 -4.18
N MET A 150 2.27 -6.74 -5.26
CA MET A 150 1.94 -7.16 -6.62
C MET A 150 2.73 -8.40 -7.10
N LEU A 151 3.84 -8.73 -6.43
CA LEU A 151 4.69 -9.88 -6.75
C LEU A 151 4.23 -11.16 -6.03
N LEU A 152 3.43 -11.03 -4.96
CA LEU A 152 2.95 -12.18 -4.19
C LEU A 152 2.16 -13.20 -5.01
N PRO A 153 1.29 -12.83 -5.98
CA PRO A 153 0.60 -13.82 -6.80
C PRO A 153 1.55 -14.76 -7.57
N LEU A 154 2.68 -14.23 -8.04
CA LEU A 154 3.72 -15.03 -8.72
C LEU A 154 4.37 -16.01 -7.74
N PHE A 155 4.66 -15.55 -6.51
CA PHE A 155 5.18 -16.38 -5.44
C PHE A 155 4.17 -17.46 -5.00
N PHE A 156 2.91 -17.10 -4.79
CA PHE A 156 1.87 -18.03 -4.36
C PHE A 156 1.58 -19.12 -5.38
N THR A 157 1.66 -18.79 -6.67
CA THR A 157 1.58 -19.79 -7.73
C THR A 157 2.63 -20.89 -7.54
N LEU A 158 3.87 -20.51 -7.21
CA LEU A 158 4.95 -21.45 -6.93
C LEU A 158 4.72 -22.22 -5.62
N VAL A 159 4.21 -21.54 -4.59
CA VAL A 159 3.91 -22.14 -3.28
C VAL A 159 2.87 -23.24 -3.40
N VAL A 160 1.79 -23.02 -4.16
CA VAL A 160 0.72 -24.02 -4.36
C VAL A 160 1.32 -25.30 -4.95
N VAL A 161 2.11 -25.18 -6.01
CA VAL A 161 2.75 -26.35 -6.64
C VAL A 161 3.72 -27.03 -5.68
N ALA A 162 4.54 -26.26 -4.97
CA ALA A 162 5.49 -26.81 -4.00
C ALA A 162 4.79 -27.51 -2.82
N TYR A 163 3.65 -27.00 -2.37
CA TYR A 163 2.87 -27.56 -1.27
C TYR A 163 2.42 -28.99 -1.59
N TYR A 164 1.84 -29.21 -2.77
CA TYR A 164 1.40 -30.55 -3.18
C TYR A 164 2.56 -31.50 -3.50
N GLN A 165 3.70 -30.99 -3.97
CA GLN A 165 4.90 -31.80 -4.20
C GLN A 165 5.56 -32.30 -2.88
N GLN A 166 5.32 -31.61 -1.76
CA GLN A 166 5.94 -31.92 -0.47
C GLN A 166 5.05 -32.83 0.41
N GLU A 167 4.22 -33.67 -0.20
CA GLU A 167 3.39 -34.62 0.53
C GLU A 167 4.21 -35.57 1.42
N GLY A 168 3.79 -35.74 2.67
CA GLY A 168 4.48 -36.58 3.65
C GLY A 168 5.75 -35.98 4.27
N HIS A 169 6.24 -34.85 3.75
CA HIS A 169 7.45 -34.20 4.28
C HIS A 169 7.17 -33.28 5.48
N TRP A 170 8.20 -33.06 6.31
CA TRP A 170 8.07 -32.29 7.55
C TRP A 170 7.72 -30.82 7.29
N GLN A 171 8.18 -30.24 6.16
CA GLN A 171 7.90 -28.85 5.79
C GLN A 171 6.40 -28.62 5.58
N ARG A 172 5.74 -29.51 4.82
CA ARG A 172 4.29 -29.46 4.62
C ARG A 172 3.57 -29.64 5.95
N ARG A 173 3.97 -30.62 6.76
CA ARG A 173 3.36 -30.86 8.08
C ARG A 173 3.47 -29.64 8.99
N TRP A 174 4.63 -28.98 9.03
CA TRP A 174 4.83 -27.77 9.84
C TRP A 174 3.93 -26.63 9.36
N ILE A 175 3.82 -26.42 8.06
CA ILE A 175 2.92 -25.42 7.46
C ILE A 175 1.46 -25.74 7.78
N GLU A 176 1.07 -27.01 7.71
CA GLU A 176 -0.30 -27.42 8.04
C GLU A 176 -0.63 -27.22 9.53
N VAL A 177 0.33 -27.48 10.42
CA VAL A 177 0.17 -27.19 11.86
C VAL A 177 0.08 -25.70 12.10
N PHE A 178 0.88 -24.89 11.41
CA PHE A 178 0.83 -23.45 11.48
C PHE A 178 -0.54 -22.91 11.01
N MET A 179 -1.00 -23.32 9.82
CA MET A 179 -2.29 -22.94 9.26
C MET A 179 -3.45 -23.31 10.20
N GLY A 180 -3.48 -24.56 10.68
CA GLY A 180 -4.49 -25.03 11.61
C GLY A 180 -4.46 -24.29 12.96
N SER A 181 -3.26 -23.97 13.47
CA SER A 181 -3.09 -23.19 14.69
C SER A 181 -3.64 -21.77 14.54
N VAL A 182 -3.35 -21.09 13.42
CA VAL A 182 -3.88 -19.74 13.15
C VAL A 182 -5.39 -19.75 13.06
N MET A 183 -5.98 -20.73 12.37
CA MET A 183 -7.43 -20.90 12.32
C MET A 183 -8.02 -21.14 13.72
N GLY A 184 -7.43 -22.06 14.49
CA GLY A 184 -7.87 -22.37 15.86
C GLY A 184 -7.78 -21.17 16.80
N ILE A 185 -6.68 -20.41 16.75
CA ILE A 185 -6.53 -19.17 17.52
C ILE A 185 -7.60 -18.16 17.13
N THR A 186 -7.94 -18.04 15.84
CA THR A 186 -8.93 -17.08 15.34
C THR A 186 -10.33 -17.32 15.91
N VAL A 187 -10.70 -18.58 16.18
CA VAL A 187 -11.98 -18.94 16.84
C VAL A 187 -12.15 -18.18 18.16
N PHE A 188 -11.07 -18.02 18.93
CA PHE A 188 -11.08 -17.31 20.21
C PHE A 188 -10.69 -15.83 20.07
N ALA A 189 -9.74 -15.50 19.20
CA ALA A 189 -9.21 -14.16 19.05
C ALA A 189 -10.26 -13.13 18.60
N VAL A 190 -11.30 -13.54 17.85
CA VAL A 190 -12.38 -12.62 17.44
C VAL A 190 -13.11 -12.02 18.65
N TRP A 191 -13.16 -12.72 19.78
CA TRP A 191 -13.80 -12.24 21.01
C TRP A 191 -13.04 -11.10 21.70
N ILE A 192 -11.78 -10.84 21.32
CA ILE A 192 -11.03 -9.66 21.77
C ILE A 192 -11.75 -8.36 21.35
N ALA A 193 -12.60 -8.40 20.32
CA ALA A 193 -13.45 -7.27 19.93
C ALA A 193 -14.34 -6.73 21.07
N PHE A 194 -14.60 -7.50 22.13
CA PHE A 194 -15.31 -6.99 23.32
C PHE A 194 -14.42 -6.19 24.28
N GLY A 195 -13.12 -6.46 24.28
CA GLY A 195 -12.14 -5.74 25.12
C GLY A 195 -11.75 -4.37 24.56
N ILE A 196 -12.03 -4.12 23.27
CA ILE A 196 -11.67 -2.86 22.60
C ILE A 196 -12.89 -1.94 22.60
N GLU A 197 -12.74 -0.74 23.18
CA GLU A 197 -13.83 0.24 23.32
C GLU A 197 -14.46 0.61 21.97
N ALA A 198 -13.63 0.76 20.94
CA ALA A 198 -14.05 1.17 19.60
C ALA A 198 -14.96 0.13 18.92
N THR A 199 -14.72 -1.16 19.16
CA THR A 199 -15.48 -2.26 18.54
C THR A 199 -16.67 -2.67 19.38
N ARG A 200 -16.59 -2.59 20.73
CA ARG A 200 -17.67 -2.96 21.65
C ARG A 200 -18.97 -2.17 21.41
N LYS A 201 -18.87 -0.95 20.89
CA LYS A 201 -20.01 -0.06 20.61
C LYS A 201 -20.72 -0.36 19.28
N LEU A 202 -20.18 -1.27 18.45
CA LEU A 202 -20.80 -1.58 17.17
C LEU A 202 -22.12 -2.33 17.34
N PRO A 203 -23.11 -2.08 16.47
CA PRO A 203 -24.31 -2.90 16.43
C PRO A 203 -23.94 -4.31 15.95
N TYR A 204 -24.50 -5.33 16.60
CA TYR A 204 -24.34 -6.76 16.23
C TYR A 204 -22.93 -7.38 16.43
N VAL A 205 -22.05 -6.81 17.26
CA VAL A 205 -20.73 -7.41 17.57
C VAL A 205 -20.85 -8.85 18.02
N TRP A 206 -21.83 -9.14 18.88
CA TRP A 206 -22.14 -10.51 19.33
C TRP A 206 -22.44 -11.45 18.17
N GLY A 207 -23.32 -11.04 17.26
CA GLY A 207 -23.67 -11.85 16.09
C GLY A 207 -22.47 -12.08 15.18
N ALA A 208 -21.65 -11.05 14.95
CA ALA A 208 -20.47 -11.15 14.11
C ALA A 208 -19.38 -12.04 14.72
N CYS A 209 -19.12 -11.93 16.03
CA CYS A 209 -18.18 -12.80 16.74
C CYS A 209 -18.66 -14.26 16.73
N LEU A 210 -19.93 -14.50 17.07
CA LEU A 210 -20.52 -15.84 17.09
C LEU A 210 -20.51 -16.48 15.70
N ALA A 211 -20.94 -15.75 14.67
CA ALA A 211 -20.92 -16.23 13.28
C ALA A 211 -19.49 -16.53 12.80
N THR A 212 -18.54 -15.65 13.09
CA THR A 212 -17.13 -15.85 12.72
C THR A 212 -16.54 -17.08 13.43
N SER A 213 -16.69 -17.18 14.76
CA SER A 213 -16.20 -18.32 15.53
C SER A 213 -16.87 -19.63 15.09
N GLY A 214 -18.18 -19.61 14.80
CA GLY A 214 -18.93 -20.77 14.32
C GLY A 214 -18.43 -21.25 12.96
N VAL A 215 -18.34 -20.34 11.97
CA VAL A 215 -17.84 -20.67 10.63
C VAL A 215 -16.40 -21.16 10.70
N VAL A 216 -15.50 -20.44 11.36
CA VAL A 216 -14.09 -20.85 11.48
C VAL A 216 -13.97 -22.16 12.27
N GLY A 217 -14.82 -22.41 13.26
CA GLY A 217 -14.86 -23.68 14.00
C GLY A 217 -15.24 -24.87 13.11
N VAL A 218 -16.25 -24.71 12.25
CA VAL A 218 -16.62 -25.72 11.24
C VAL A 218 -15.47 -25.95 10.25
N MET A 219 -14.81 -24.87 9.82
CA MET A 219 -13.64 -24.97 8.93
C MET A 219 -12.47 -25.70 9.60
N CYS A 220 -12.19 -25.44 10.88
CA CYS A 220 -11.18 -26.17 11.65
C CYS A 220 -11.53 -27.66 11.71
N TRP A 221 -12.79 -28.00 12.00
CA TRP A 221 -13.25 -29.40 12.00
C TRP A 221 -13.01 -30.05 10.62
N TRP A 222 -13.40 -29.39 9.53
CA TRP A 222 -13.18 -29.90 8.17
C TRP A 222 -11.68 -30.04 7.85
N TYR A 223 -10.85 -29.07 8.24
CA TYR A 223 -9.41 -29.06 8.04
C TYR A 223 -8.71 -30.29 8.64
N PHE A 224 -9.18 -30.77 9.80
CA PHE A 224 -8.63 -31.96 10.43
C PHE A 224 -9.07 -33.26 9.75
N HIS A 225 -10.29 -33.32 9.21
CA HIS A 225 -10.85 -34.53 8.60
C HIS A 225 -10.43 -34.71 7.13
N GLN A 226 -10.21 -33.63 6.38
CA GLN A 226 -9.94 -33.69 4.94
C GLN A 226 -8.55 -33.15 4.60
N LYS A 227 -7.58 -34.05 4.46
CA LYS A 227 -6.15 -33.71 4.27
C LYS A 227 -5.83 -33.14 2.89
N GLU A 228 -6.59 -33.53 1.87
CA GLU A 228 -6.33 -33.17 0.46
C GLU A 228 -6.65 -31.70 0.16
N VAL A 229 -7.67 -31.15 0.83
CA VAL A 229 -8.19 -29.79 0.60
C VAL A 229 -7.77 -28.80 1.69
N ARG A 230 -6.76 -29.13 2.51
CA ARG A 230 -6.30 -28.28 3.61
C ARG A 230 -5.92 -26.87 3.18
N LEU A 231 -5.19 -26.77 2.07
CA LEU A 231 -4.78 -25.49 1.51
C LEU A 231 -5.99 -24.67 1.05
N ASP A 232 -6.95 -25.31 0.39
CA ASP A 232 -8.18 -24.66 -0.08
C ASP A 232 -9.03 -24.15 1.08
N ILE A 233 -9.21 -24.97 2.13
CA ILE A 233 -9.88 -24.58 3.36
C ILE A 233 -9.17 -23.37 3.98
N PHE A 234 -7.83 -23.37 4.03
CA PHE A 234 -7.08 -22.23 4.56
C PHE A 234 -7.26 -20.95 3.72
N VAL A 235 -7.32 -21.06 2.39
CA VAL A 235 -7.60 -19.91 1.50
C VAL A 235 -8.99 -19.34 1.77
N VAL A 236 -10.01 -20.19 1.89
CA VAL A 236 -11.38 -19.75 2.22
C VAL A 236 -11.41 -19.14 3.62
N PHE A 237 -10.62 -19.67 4.56
CA PHE A 237 -10.50 -19.09 5.91
C PHE A 237 -9.95 -17.66 5.86
N LEU A 238 -8.92 -17.38 5.05
CA LEU A 238 -8.39 -16.03 4.90
C LEU A 238 -9.46 -15.05 4.38
N LEU A 239 -10.34 -15.50 3.49
CA LEU A 239 -11.47 -14.69 3.01
C LEU A 239 -12.48 -14.42 4.14
N VAL A 240 -12.88 -15.46 4.89
CA VAL A 240 -13.79 -15.30 6.04
C VAL A 240 -13.19 -14.36 7.08
N ALA A 241 -11.93 -14.58 7.47
CA ALA A 241 -11.21 -13.71 8.39
C ALA A 241 -11.14 -12.26 7.89
N ARG A 242 -10.96 -12.06 6.58
CA ARG A 242 -10.96 -10.72 5.97
C ARG A 242 -12.35 -10.06 6.05
N ILE A 243 -13.41 -10.81 5.78
CA ILE A 243 -14.79 -10.30 5.88
C ILE A 243 -15.12 -9.94 7.33
N SER A 244 -14.79 -10.82 8.29
CA SER A 244 -14.98 -10.57 9.72
C SER A 244 -14.17 -9.36 10.19
N PHE A 245 -12.92 -9.23 9.74
CA PHE A 245 -12.11 -8.04 10.02
C PHE A 245 -12.75 -6.76 9.49
N ASN A 246 -13.27 -6.80 8.25
CA ASN A 246 -13.93 -5.66 7.65
C ASN A 246 -15.17 -5.25 8.47
N PHE A 247 -15.98 -6.20 8.91
CA PHE A 247 -17.17 -5.90 9.70
C PHE A 247 -16.82 -5.31 11.09
N LEU A 248 -15.83 -5.89 11.78
CA LEU A 248 -15.53 -5.51 13.16
C LEU A 248 -14.61 -4.28 13.28
N PHE A 249 -13.63 -4.12 12.39
CA PHE A 249 -12.55 -3.14 12.59
C PHE A 249 -12.56 -1.98 11.60
N VAL A 250 -13.27 -2.07 10.46
CA VAL A 250 -13.35 -0.95 9.51
C VAL A 250 -14.30 0.16 9.99
N PRO A 251 -15.53 -0.12 10.48
CA PRO A 251 -16.45 0.95 10.86
C PRO A 251 -15.90 1.91 11.94
N PRO A 252 -15.21 1.46 13.01
CA PRO A 252 -14.62 2.39 13.97
C PRO A 252 -13.49 3.24 13.36
N ARG A 253 -12.72 2.68 12.41
CA ARG A 253 -11.67 3.42 11.68
C ARG A 253 -12.28 4.46 10.74
N GLU A 254 -13.38 4.10 10.09
CA GLU A 254 -14.14 5.00 9.24
C GLU A 254 -14.70 6.17 10.05
N ALA A 255 -15.38 5.90 11.18
CA ALA A 255 -15.92 6.95 12.05
C ALA A 255 -14.84 7.96 12.47
N LYS A 256 -13.63 7.48 12.80
CA LYS A 256 -12.48 8.37 13.09
C LYS A 256 -12.07 9.21 11.88
N ARG A 257 -12.09 8.64 10.67
CA ARG A 257 -11.74 9.34 9.42
C ARG A 257 -12.79 10.34 8.96
N GLN A 258 -14.08 10.02 9.13
CA GLN A 258 -15.19 10.89 8.77
C GLN A 258 -15.12 12.23 9.50
N ARG A 259 -14.75 12.23 10.78
CA ARG A 259 -14.54 13.47 11.53
C ARG A 259 -13.54 14.43 10.88
N TYR A 260 -12.42 13.92 10.35
CA TYR A 260 -11.45 14.76 9.65
C TYR A 260 -11.96 15.21 8.28
N LEU A 261 -12.72 14.37 7.58
CA LEU A 261 -13.36 14.76 6.33
C LEU A 261 -14.33 15.93 6.56
N GLU A 262 -15.19 15.83 7.56
CA GLU A 262 -16.15 16.88 7.92
C GLU A 262 -15.46 18.20 8.27
N ASP A 263 -14.39 18.16 9.08
CA ASP A 263 -13.62 19.35 9.43
C ASP A 263 -12.95 20.00 8.19
N ASN A 264 -12.42 19.19 7.27
CA ASN A 264 -11.81 19.68 6.03
C ASN A 264 -12.84 20.25 5.04
N VAL A 265 -14.01 19.61 4.90
CA VAL A 265 -15.11 20.12 4.07
C VAL A 265 -15.68 21.41 4.66
N LYS A 266 -15.85 21.47 5.98
CA LYS A 266 -16.25 22.69 6.69
C LYS A 266 -15.26 23.83 6.44
N ALA A 267 -13.96 23.55 6.52
CA ALA A 267 -12.92 24.52 6.23
C ALA A 267 -12.98 25.05 4.78
N ALA A 268 -13.24 24.14 3.83
CA ALA A 268 -13.43 24.50 2.43
C ALA A 268 -14.65 25.42 2.23
N LEU A 269 -15.82 25.03 2.74
CA LEU A 269 -17.06 25.79 2.57
C LEU A 269 -17.01 27.18 3.22
N MET A 270 -16.32 27.33 4.35
CA MET A 270 -16.11 28.63 5.02
C MET A 270 -15.20 29.58 4.24
N THR A 271 -14.47 29.05 3.25
CA THR A 271 -13.54 29.81 2.40
C THR A 271 -14.01 29.84 0.96
N MET A 272 -15.33 29.74 0.75
CA MET A 272 -16.03 29.94 -0.51
C MET A 272 -17.03 31.08 -0.34
N ASP A 273 -17.29 31.81 -1.43
CA ASP A 273 -18.37 32.81 -1.45
C ASP A 273 -19.75 32.15 -1.65
N ALA A 274 -20.82 32.94 -1.56
CA ALA A 274 -22.19 32.46 -1.74
C ALA A 274 -22.48 31.93 -3.16
N ALA A 275 -21.66 32.30 -4.15
CA ALA A 275 -21.73 31.81 -5.53
C ALA A 275 -20.90 30.53 -5.75
N GLY A 276 -20.22 30.04 -4.72
CA GLY A 276 -19.38 28.84 -4.77
C GLY A 276 -17.96 29.08 -5.30
N ASN A 277 -17.50 30.32 -5.44
CA ASN A 277 -16.13 30.60 -5.83
C ASN A 277 -15.19 30.55 -4.62
N ALA A 278 -14.04 29.92 -4.80
CA ALA A 278 -13.03 29.78 -3.75
C ALA A 278 -12.36 31.13 -3.43
N LEU A 279 -12.55 31.61 -2.20
CA LEU A 279 -11.84 32.76 -1.65
C LEU A 279 -10.35 32.44 -1.51
N PRO A 280 -9.46 33.45 -1.45
CA PRO A 280 -8.04 33.22 -1.25
C PRO A 280 -7.77 32.53 0.10
N LEU A 281 -7.33 31.27 0.05
CA LEU A 281 -6.90 30.48 1.21
C LEU A 281 -5.51 29.95 0.94
N LYS A 282 -4.61 30.05 1.92
CA LYS A 282 -3.24 29.52 1.87
C LYS A 282 -2.95 28.68 3.12
N SER A 283 -2.13 27.66 2.99
CA SER A 283 -1.53 26.98 4.15
C SER A 283 -0.39 27.84 4.70
N TYR A 284 -0.37 28.11 6.00
CA TYR A 284 0.68 28.92 6.62
C TYR A 284 1.86 28.07 7.07
N LYS A 285 3.05 28.41 6.57
CA LYS A 285 4.31 27.73 6.91
C LYS A 285 4.18 26.21 6.74
N THR A 286 4.50 25.44 7.78
CA THR A 286 4.56 23.97 7.79
C THR A 286 3.26 23.30 8.26
N THR A 287 2.16 24.05 8.35
CA THR A 287 0.86 23.51 8.81
C THR A 287 0.38 22.33 7.96
N ILE A 288 0.66 22.36 6.66
CA ILE A 288 0.45 21.24 5.73
C ILE A 288 1.73 21.04 4.93
N GLY A 289 2.16 19.78 4.79
CA GLY A 289 3.19 19.36 3.84
C GLY A 289 4.50 18.88 4.48
N ASP A 290 4.67 18.97 5.80
CA ASP A 290 5.94 18.61 6.47
C ASP A 290 6.06 17.11 6.79
N ASP A 291 4.96 16.35 6.75
CA ASP A 291 4.94 14.97 7.25
C ASP A 291 4.10 13.95 6.45
N GLY A 292 3.60 14.32 5.26
CA GLY A 292 2.77 13.47 4.38
C GLY A 292 1.40 13.06 4.94
N ALA A 293 1.21 13.07 6.27
CA ALA A 293 -0.07 12.83 6.93
C ALA A 293 -1.04 14.01 6.71
N THR A 294 -0.51 15.22 6.57
CA THR A 294 -1.28 16.43 6.29
C THR A 294 -1.80 16.54 4.85
N ASP A 295 -1.33 15.68 3.92
CA ASP A 295 -1.79 15.62 2.53
C ASP A 295 -3.27 15.21 2.41
N VAL A 296 -3.77 14.44 3.38
CA VAL A 296 -5.19 14.08 3.45
C VAL A 296 -6.06 15.33 3.63
N ASN A 297 -5.57 16.31 4.41
CA ASN A 297 -6.31 17.52 4.69
C ASN A 297 -6.33 18.46 3.47
N SER A 298 -5.17 18.68 2.83
CA SER A 298 -5.11 19.48 1.60
C SER A 298 -5.98 18.87 0.51
N PHE A 299 -5.93 17.54 0.31
CA PHE A 299 -6.74 16.87 -0.71
C PHE A 299 -8.24 17.18 -0.58
N HIS A 300 -8.82 17.00 0.61
CA HIS A 300 -10.26 17.24 0.80
C HIS A 300 -10.65 18.72 0.67
N ILE A 301 -9.78 19.63 1.14
CA ILE A 301 -9.99 21.08 1.01
C ILE A 301 -9.93 21.50 -0.47
N GLU A 302 -8.91 21.06 -1.20
CA GLU A 302 -8.69 21.39 -2.61
C GLU A 302 -9.77 20.79 -3.52
N ALA A 303 -10.15 19.53 -3.29
CA ALA A 303 -11.20 18.86 -4.03
C ALA A 303 -12.55 19.58 -3.88
N THR A 304 -12.89 20.00 -2.66
CA THR A 304 -14.14 20.73 -2.39
C THR A 304 -14.12 22.14 -3.00
N ARG A 305 -12.97 22.84 -2.92
CA ARG A 305 -12.81 24.21 -3.45
C ARG A 305 -12.52 24.26 -4.95
N ARG A 306 -12.21 23.12 -5.59
CA ARG A 306 -11.69 23.00 -6.96
C ARG A 306 -10.51 23.96 -7.21
N LYS A 307 -9.68 24.18 -6.20
CA LYS A 307 -8.56 25.13 -6.23
C LYS A 307 -7.45 24.66 -5.33
N VAL A 308 -6.23 24.68 -5.86
CA VAL A 308 -5.00 24.32 -5.14
C VAL A 308 -4.88 25.18 -3.87
N LEU A 309 -4.42 24.57 -2.78
CA LEU A 309 -4.12 25.22 -1.51
C LEU A 309 -2.62 25.55 -1.46
N PRO A 310 -2.21 26.76 -1.88
CA PRO A 310 -0.81 27.12 -1.89
C PRO A 310 -0.26 27.26 -0.47
N ILE A 311 0.99 26.85 -0.28
CA ILE A 311 1.76 27.15 0.94
C ILE A 311 2.29 28.57 0.84
N SER A 312 2.19 29.34 1.92
CA SER A 312 2.76 30.68 2.03
C SER A 312 3.42 30.94 3.38
N PHE A 313 4.56 31.61 3.34
CA PHE A 313 5.26 32.15 4.50
C PHE A 313 4.95 33.64 4.72
N LYS A 314 4.29 34.28 3.74
CA LYS A 314 3.96 35.71 3.77
C LYS A 314 2.50 35.92 4.18
N LYS A 315 2.27 36.96 4.97
CA LYS A 315 0.94 37.41 5.41
C LYS A 315 0.43 38.47 4.44
N GLU A 316 -0.74 38.24 3.88
CA GLU A 316 -1.38 39.09 2.89
C GLU A 316 -2.73 39.55 3.44
N LYS A 317 -3.03 40.83 3.25
CA LYS A 317 -4.29 41.41 3.69
C LYS A 317 -5.44 40.82 2.86
N GLY A 318 -6.51 40.44 3.53
CA GLY A 318 -7.70 39.92 2.87
C GLY A 318 -7.69 38.40 2.60
N VAL A 319 -6.57 37.72 2.85
CA VAL A 319 -6.40 36.28 2.59
C VAL A 319 -6.69 35.46 3.85
N TYR A 320 -7.30 34.29 3.68
CA TYR A 320 -7.47 33.30 4.73
C TYR A 320 -6.25 32.41 4.83
N TYR A 321 -5.89 32.03 6.05
CA TYR A 321 -4.77 31.13 6.33
C TYR A 321 -5.24 29.94 7.14
N LEU A 322 -4.85 28.75 6.69
CA LEU A 322 -4.93 27.54 7.48
C LEU A 322 -3.63 27.41 8.28
N ALA A 323 -3.71 27.47 9.61
CA ALA A 323 -2.54 27.48 10.47
C ALA A 323 -2.75 26.61 11.73
N ASP A 324 -1.73 25.84 12.12
CA ASP A 324 -1.70 25.12 13.39
C ASP A 324 -1.33 26.02 14.58
N SER A 325 -1.57 25.54 15.79
CA SER A 325 -1.28 26.29 17.01
C SER A 325 0.21 26.69 17.15
N SER A 326 1.14 25.87 16.66
CA SER A 326 2.57 26.16 16.69
C SER A 326 2.94 27.34 15.80
N ASN A 327 2.41 27.39 14.58
CA ASN A 327 2.68 28.45 13.63
C ASN A 327 1.98 29.77 13.99
N LEU A 328 0.92 29.70 14.81
CA LEU A 328 0.20 30.85 15.35
C LEU A 328 0.77 31.40 16.66
N ALA A 329 1.77 30.74 17.26
CA ALA A 329 2.37 31.21 18.50
C ALA A 329 3.02 32.59 18.31
N GLY A 330 2.60 33.58 19.12
CA GLY A 330 3.10 34.96 19.04
C GLY A 330 2.53 35.80 17.91
N GLU A 331 1.60 35.26 17.12
CA GLU A 331 0.99 35.97 15.99
C GLU A 331 -0.31 36.70 16.38
N LYS A 332 -0.54 37.88 15.79
CA LYS A 332 -1.83 38.59 15.90
C LYS A 332 -2.74 38.21 14.74
N TYR A 333 -3.89 37.61 15.05
CA TYR A 333 -4.82 37.11 14.06
C TYR A 333 -6.26 37.16 14.55
N LYS A 334 -7.18 37.27 13.58
CA LYS A 334 -8.60 37.02 13.78
C LYS A 334 -8.93 35.57 13.46
N GLU A 335 -9.44 34.85 14.46
CA GLU A 335 -9.92 33.48 14.30
C GLU A 335 -11.27 33.48 13.58
N ILE A 336 -11.38 32.65 12.54
CA ILE A 336 -12.62 32.44 11.76
C ILE A 336 -13.26 31.12 12.15
N ALA A 337 -12.45 30.06 12.24
CA ALA A 337 -12.92 28.73 12.58
C ALA A 337 -11.81 27.89 13.21
N ARG A 338 -12.23 26.91 14.02
CA ARG A 338 -11.38 25.84 14.53
C ARG A 338 -11.69 24.55 13.79
N LEU A 339 -10.64 23.76 13.56
CA LEU A 339 -10.71 22.47 12.91
C LEU A 339 -9.62 21.55 13.47
N THR A 340 -9.77 20.25 13.22
CA THR A 340 -8.78 19.26 13.59
C THR A 340 -8.19 18.65 12.32
N LEU A 341 -6.92 18.89 12.06
CA LEU A 341 -6.19 18.27 10.97
C LEU A 341 -5.81 16.84 11.34
N TYR A 342 -5.79 15.94 10.36
CA TYR A 342 -5.26 14.60 10.55
C TYR A 342 -3.73 14.64 10.78
N PRO A 343 -3.18 13.87 11.76
CA PRO A 343 -3.85 13.17 12.85
C PRO A 343 -3.93 14.04 14.12
N GLU A 344 -5.14 14.38 14.57
CA GLU A 344 -5.43 15.06 15.86
C GLU A 344 -4.68 16.39 16.09
N ARG A 345 -4.31 17.09 15.01
CA ARG A 345 -3.61 18.37 15.08
C ARG A 345 -4.61 19.52 15.14
N PRO A 346 -4.67 20.30 16.23
CA PRO A 346 -5.54 21.46 16.28
C PRO A 346 -5.05 22.53 15.30
N ALA A 347 -5.96 23.01 14.48
CA ALA A 347 -5.69 24.06 13.52
C ALA A 347 -6.85 25.06 13.46
N LYS A 348 -6.58 26.18 12.80
CA LYS A 348 -7.51 27.29 12.69
C LYS A 348 -7.50 27.85 11.28
N ILE A 349 -8.65 28.33 10.85
CA ILE A 349 -8.73 29.30 9.76
C ILE A 349 -8.62 30.68 10.41
N VAL A 350 -7.64 31.45 9.95
CA VAL A 350 -7.35 32.77 10.48
C VAL A 350 -7.23 33.80 9.37
N ARG A 351 -7.36 35.08 9.74
CA ARG A 351 -6.90 36.22 8.94
C ARG A 351 -5.92 37.02 9.78
N PHE A 352 -4.78 37.37 9.22
CA PHE A 352 -3.81 38.22 9.92
C PHE A 352 -4.26 39.69 9.81
N ASP A 353 -4.23 40.39 10.95
CA ASP A 353 -4.69 41.79 11.03
C ASP A 353 -3.68 42.76 10.40
N GLN A 354 -2.42 42.34 10.26
CA GLN A 354 -1.33 43.09 9.67
C GLN A 354 -0.64 42.26 8.58
N ALA A 355 -0.64 42.78 7.35
CA ALA A 355 0.43 42.44 6.41
C ALA A 355 1.70 43.16 6.92
N PRO A 356 2.88 42.50 6.98
CA PRO A 356 4.12 43.19 7.27
C PRO A 356 4.38 44.32 6.28
#